data_AF-V2YIS1-F1
#
_entry.id   AF-V2YIS1-F1
#
_cell.length_a   1.000
_cell.length_b   1.000
_cell.length_c   1.000
_cell.angle_alpha   90.00
_cell.angle_beta   90.00
_cell.angle_gamma   90.00
#
_symmetry.space_group_name_H-M   'P 1'
#
loop_
_entity.id
_entity.type
_entity.pdbx_description
1 polymer ?
#
loop_
_entity_poly.entity_id
_entity_poly.type
_entity_poly.pdbx_seq_one_letter_code
_entity_poly.pdbx_strand_id
1 'polypeptide(L)'
;MKRNISDLLDGYLAEDMELGGGPPYCPSRIKEITMNHIMNTEHNDQPKTKARAGRRPMRLLIAAAVIAAFSVSALAAGRILGGGELFGNVFSQEKDALSQGQLDAIGQLVQSFEAQDGSIPAAVTDNGATITPIAALADENIYYLRLRVEAPEGTVLPDLDWERDEACYQLFGDEAANDLTLEPAQGAYPEYAFGYQLDFRPLPDSDPNDNIKEFVVQFANLSENGITLNDGVSKVLTIYGLWIQDPGKNYTPIFTGTFTFDIGLNFQSQTAALPVEGLTWHHDLLDYTNTLQAMTLSPLSLSYRVDSTMPENDRVGAQLGTLEIVLKDGSVFYAESTEYDEQLARYIERGEIELPLTGEPTGVFENYIVFEQPLDLTQVDYIRYGEAKIPVAVE
;
A
#
# COMPACT_ATOMS: atom_id res chain seq x y z
N MET A 1 -25.56 62.33 -14.62
CA MET A 1 -24.36 62.31 -13.77
C MET A 1 -24.01 60.85 -13.55
N LYS A 2 -22.99 60.32 -14.25
CA LYS A 2 -22.60 58.90 -14.18
C LYS A 2 -21.26 58.83 -13.44
N ARG A 3 -21.19 58.03 -12.37
CA ARG A 3 -19.95 57.74 -11.63
C ARG A 3 -19.15 56.68 -12.40
N ASN A 4 -17.82 56.76 -12.38
CA ASN A 4 -16.98 55.71 -12.95
C ASN A 4 -16.73 54.61 -11.91
N ILE A 5 -16.44 53.39 -12.38
CA ILE A 5 -16.08 52.26 -11.51
C ILE A 5 -14.75 52.50 -10.77
N SER A 6 -13.85 53.31 -11.31
CA SER A 6 -12.65 53.77 -10.60
C SER A 6 -12.97 54.52 -9.30
N ASP A 7 -14.07 55.28 -9.27
CA ASP A 7 -14.48 56.08 -8.10
C ASP A 7 -14.97 55.19 -6.93
N LEU A 8 -15.10 53.87 -7.13
CA LEU A 8 -15.44 52.88 -6.10
C LEU A 8 -14.22 52.17 -5.49
N LEU A 9 -13.02 52.34 -6.07
CA LEU A 9 -11.80 51.66 -5.62
C LEU A 9 -10.87 52.56 -4.78
N ASP A 10 -10.94 53.89 -4.97
CA ASP A 10 -10.21 54.87 -4.14
C ASP A 10 -10.73 54.96 -2.68
N GLY A 11 -11.79 54.22 -2.34
CA GLY A 11 -12.41 54.20 -1.01
C GLY A 11 -11.87 53.13 -0.04
N TYR A 12 -11.12 52.13 -0.53
CA TYR A 12 -10.51 51.12 0.33
C TYR A 12 -9.11 51.57 0.75
N LEU A 13 -9.06 52.29 1.87
CA LEU A 13 -7.87 52.28 2.72
C LEU A 13 -7.55 50.82 3.07
N ALA A 14 -6.26 50.49 3.06
CA ALA A 14 -5.79 49.21 3.58
C ALA A 14 -5.97 49.21 5.11
N GLU A 15 -7.15 48.79 5.57
CA GLU A 15 -7.33 48.31 6.93
C GLU A 15 -6.72 46.91 7.00
N ASP A 16 -5.72 46.74 7.88
CA ASP A 16 -5.08 45.44 8.15
C ASP A 16 -6.12 44.47 8.74
N MET A 17 -6.78 43.74 7.87
CA MET A 17 -7.72 42.68 8.26
C MET A 17 -6.90 41.49 8.75
N GLU A 18 -6.66 41.42 10.06
CA GLU A 18 -6.09 40.24 10.70
C GLU A 18 -7.01 39.02 10.46
N LEU A 19 -6.69 38.25 9.42
CA LEU A 19 -7.31 36.95 9.15
C LEU A 19 -6.86 35.95 10.22
N GLY A 20 -7.54 36.00 11.36
CA GLY A 20 -7.33 35.09 12.48
C GLY A 20 -7.68 33.65 12.09
N GLY A 21 -6.66 32.79 12.02
CA GLY A 21 -6.81 31.37 11.70
C GLY A 21 -5.93 30.97 10.52
N GLY A 22 -4.70 30.53 10.81
CA GLY A 22 -3.84 29.95 9.78
C GLY A 22 -4.46 28.67 9.19
N PRO A 23 -4.26 28.39 7.89
CA PRO A 23 -4.81 27.21 7.21
C PRO A 23 -4.32 25.91 7.86
N PRO A 24 -5.07 24.80 7.71
CA PRO A 24 -4.86 23.57 8.48
C PRO A 24 -3.45 22.97 8.35
N TYR A 25 -2.81 23.13 7.19
CA TYR A 25 -1.46 22.63 6.90
C TYR A 25 -0.40 23.74 6.97
N CYS A 26 -0.32 24.40 8.12
CA CYS A 26 0.73 25.39 8.41
C CYS A 26 1.87 24.74 9.23
N PRO A 27 3.15 24.80 8.78
CA PRO A 27 4.29 24.27 9.54
C PRO A 27 4.40 24.80 10.97
N SER A 28 3.97 26.05 11.20
CA SER A 28 3.91 26.65 12.54
C SER A 28 2.94 25.93 13.48
N ARG A 29 1.81 25.43 12.95
CA ARG A 29 0.77 24.75 13.73
C ARG A 29 1.08 23.27 13.94
N ILE A 30 1.72 22.61 12.97
CA ILE A 30 2.32 21.29 13.15
C ILE A 30 3.36 21.36 14.27
N LYS A 31 4.27 22.34 14.21
CA LYS A 31 5.28 22.59 15.26
C LYS A 31 4.65 22.89 16.64
N GLU A 32 3.56 23.63 16.69
CA GLU A 32 2.81 23.92 17.93
C GLU A 32 2.19 22.65 18.53
N ILE A 33 1.56 21.80 17.71
CA ILE A 33 0.99 20.51 18.14
C ILE A 33 2.10 19.60 18.67
N THR A 34 3.21 19.47 17.94
CA THR A 34 4.36 18.65 18.37
C THR A 34 5.00 19.16 19.68
N MET A 35 5.18 20.47 19.84
CA MET A 35 5.72 21.05 21.09
C MET A 35 4.76 20.87 22.29
N ASN A 36 3.45 20.98 22.08
CA ASN A 36 2.45 20.70 23.12
C ASN A 36 2.42 19.22 23.51
N HIS A 37 2.67 18.30 22.56
CA HIS A 37 2.77 16.87 22.85
C HIS A 37 4.03 16.54 23.67
N ILE A 38 5.18 17.14 23.33
CA ILE A 38 6.44 16.95 24.06
C ILE A 38 6.32 17.46 25.50
N MET A 39 5.83 18.70 25.71
CA MET A 39 5.74 19.30 27.05
C MET A 39 4.75 18.57 27.99
N ASN A 40 3.70 17.95 27.46
CA ASN A 40 2.79 17.13 28.27
C ASN A 40 3.37 15.75 28.60
N THR A 41 4.32 15.24 27.80
CA THR A 41 4.95 13.93 28.01
C THR A 41 6.06 14.00 29.07
N GLU A 42 6.82 15.10 29.14
CA GLU A 42 7.90 15.30 30.12
C GLU A 42 7.45 15.47 31.59
N HIS A 43 6.14 15.52 31.86
CA HIS A 43 5.59 15.74 33.20
C HIS A 43 5.16 14.48 33.95
N ASN A 44 5.43 13.28 33.43
CA ASN A 44 4.98 12.05 34.07
C ASN A 44 6.02 10.91 34.12
N ASP A 45 7.23 11.21 34.61
CA ASP A 45 8.18 10.15 34.97
C ASP A 45 8.94 10.43 36.29
N GLN A 46 8.82 9.51 37.26
CA GLN A 46 9.68 9.42 38.44
C GLN A 46 10.07 7.96 38.72
N PRO A 47 11.37 7.64 38.87
CA PRO A 47 11.85 6.26 38.84
C PRO A 47 11.85 5.55 40.21
N LYS A 48 11.63 4.23 40.23
CA LYS A 48 11.82 3.37 41.42
C LYS A 48 12.66 2.11 41.17
N THR A 49 13.97 2.32 41.25
CA THR A 49 15.06 1.45 41.74
C THR A 49 14.83 -0.04 42.17
N LYS A 50 15.82 -0.88 41.76
CA LYS A 50 16.59 -1.94 42.52
C LYS A 50 16.23 -3.46 42.44
N ALA A 51 17.09 -4.19 41.68
CA ALA A 51 18.17 -5.09 42.19
C ALA A 51 18.08 -6.65 42.18
N ARG A 52 19.06 -7.25 41.45
CA ARG A 52 19.97 -8.41 41.77
C ARG A 52 19.57 -9.91 41.65
N ALA A 53 20.20 -10.54 40.64
CA ALA A 53 21.18 -11.67 40.71
C ALA A 53 20.76 -13.16 40.93
N GLY A 54 21.34 -14.09 40.13
CA GLY A 54 21.27 -15.56 40.39
C GLY A 54 21.91 -16.53 39.35
N ARG A 55 23.15 -16.97 39.60
CA ARG A 55 24.01 -18.03 38.98
C ARG A 55 23.41 -19.28 38.25
N ARG A 56 24.08 -19.70 37.15
CA ARG A 56 24.26 -21.11 36.61
C ARG A 56 25.30 -21.90 37.48
N PRO A 57 25.69 -23.21 37.31
CA PRO A 57 25.56 -24.13 36.15
C PRO A 57 25.41 -25.67 36.45
N MET A 58 25.39 -26.54 35.42
CA MET A 58 26.22 -27.79 35.32
C MET A 58 26.21 -28.35 33.88
N ARG A 59 27.22 -29.14 33.49
CA ARG A 59 27.46 -29.71 32.14
C ARG A 59 27.10 -31.21 32.07
N LEU A 60 26.91 -31.75 30.85
CA LEU A 60 27.28 -33.14 30.52
C LEU A 60 27.58 -33.33 29.00
N LEU A 61 28.21 -34.46 28.66
CA LEU A 61 28.89 -34.80 27.39
C LEU A 61 28.50 -36.24 26.97
N ILE A 62 28.84 -36.82 25.80
CA ILE A 62 29.80 -36.48 24.74
C ILE A 62 29.41 -37.15 23.40
N ALA A 63 29.72 -36.56 22.22
CA ALA A 63 30.10 -37.25 20.96
C ALA A 63 30.08 -36.33 19.72
N ALA A 64 30.98 -36.57 18.75
CA ALA A 64 31.09 -35.80 17.51
C ALA A 64 31.00 -36.70 16.26
N ALA A 65 30.54 -36.13 15.14
CA ALA A 65 30.81 -36.62 13.79
C ALA A 65 30.94 -35.41 12.84
N VAL A 66 32.04 -35.34 12.10
CA VAL A 66 32.37 -34.24 11.19
C VAL A 66 32.01 -34.62 9.76
N ILE A 67 31.12 -33.86 9.12
CA ILE A 67 31.14 -33.66 7.67
C ILE A 67 30.95 -32.16 7.43
N ALA A 68 31.90 -31.53 6.75
CA ALA A 68 31.84 -30.11 6.43
C ALA A 68 31.05 -29.90 5.13
N ALA A 69 29.89 -29.27 5.25
CA ALA A 69 29.30 -28.45 4.21
C ALA A 69 28.90 -27.13 4.89
N PHE A 70 29.35 -25.98 4.37
CA PHE A 70 28.97 -24.67 4.88
C PHE A 70 27.56 -24.29 4.38
N SER A 71 26.55 -25.03 4.85
CA SER A 71 25.19 -24.54 4.90
C SER A 71 25.00 -23.85 6.24
N VAL A 72 25.12 -22.51 6.25
CA VAL A 72 24.67 -21.69 7.37
C VAL A 72 23.15 -21.71 7.37
N SER A 73 22.58 -22.79 7.89
CA SER A 73 21.16 -22.83 8.24
C SER A 73 20.99 -21.93 9.46
N ALA A 74 20.76 -20.64 9.21
CA ALA A 74 20.26 -19.70 10.19
C ALA A 74 18.84 -20.12 10.59
N LEU A 75 18.77 -21.13 11.46
CA LEU A 75 17.53 -21.70 11.97
C LEU A 75 16.93 -20.69 12.95
N ALA A 76 16.20 -19.72 12.40
CA ALA A 76 15.41 -18.78 13.15
C ALA A 76 14.49 -19.59 14.08
N ALA A 77 14.49 -19.24 15.37
CA ALA A 77 13.68 -19.94 16.35
C ALA A 77 12.21 -19.53 16.16
N GLY A 78 11.52 -20.23 15.26
CA GLY A 78 10.19 -19.89 14.77
C GLY A 78 9.21 -19.57 15.88
N ARG A 79 8.92 -18.29 16.04
CA ARG A 79 7.65 -17.82 16.58
C ARG A 79 6.68 -17.96 15.41
N ILE A 80 5.77 -18.93 15.48
CA ILE A 80 4.61 -18.95 14.59
C ILE A 80 3.76 -17.74 15.00
N LEU A 81 4.03 -16.60 14.34
CA LEU A 81 3.23 -15.39 14.45
C LEU A 81 1.85 -15.69 13.87
N GLY A 82 0.80 -15.12 14.47
CA GLY A 82 -0.53 -15.16 13.86
C GLY A 82 -0.52 -14.39 12.54
N GLY A 83 -1.40 -14.73 11.59
CA GLY A 83 -1.46 -14.02 10.30
C GLY A 83 -1.65 -12.50 10.47
N GLY A 84 -2.50 -12.08 11.43
CA GLY A 84 -2.64 -10.68 11.84
C GLY A 84 -1.37 -10.04 12.42
N GLU A 85 -0.47 -10.80 13.03
CA GLU A 85 0.84 -10.29 13.51
C GLU A 85 1.86 -10.14 12.37
N LEU A 86 1.71 -10.92 11.28
CA LEU A 86 2.58 -10.89 10.10
C LEU A 86 2.34 -9.70 9.17
N PHE A 87 1.17 -9.04 9.24
CA PHE A 87 0.89 -7.82 8.46
C PHE A 87 0.25 -6.68 9.27
N GLY A 88 -0.06 -6.86 10.55
CA GLY A 88 -0.65 -5.79 11.37
C GLY A 88 0.20 -4.52 11.42
N ASN A 89 1.52 -4.67 11.54
CA ASN A 89 2.48 -3.55 11.50
C ASN A 89 2.70 -2.95 10.09
N VAL A 90 2.09 -3.50 9.05
CA VAL A 90 2.16 -2.98 7.67
C VAL A 90 1.05 -1.96 7.41
N PHE A 91 -0.10 -2.12 8.07
CA PHE A 91 -1.29 -1.27 7.91
C PHE A 91 -1.56 -0.35 9.13
N SER A 92 -0.84 -0.53 10.23
CA SER A 92 -0.97 0.31 11.44
C SER A 92 -0.02 1.51 11.49
N GLN A 93 0.70 1.83 10.42
CA GLN A 93 1.71 2.90 10.43
C GLN A 93 1.11 4.30 10.17
N GLU A 94 -0.07 4.39 9.56
CA GLU A 94 -0.65 5.66 9.08
C GLU A 94 -1.97 6.04 9.77
N LYS A 95 -2.59 5.11 10.52
CA LYS A 95 -3.90 5.26 11.16
C LYS A 95 -3.93 4.62 12.56
N ASP A 96 -5.04 4.81 13.27
CA ASP A 96 -5.33 4.14 14.54
C ASP A 96 -5.09 2.63 14.48
N ALA A 97 -4.83 2.03 15.65
CA ALA A 97 -4.57 0.60 15.77
C ALA A 97 -5.71 -0.24 15.16
N LEU A 98 -5.33 -1.21 14.33
CA LEU A 98 -6.27 -2.11 13.66
C LEU A 98 -7.23 -2.77 14.66
N SER A 99 -8.51 -2.81 14.30
CA SER A 99 -9.50 -3.56 15.07
C SER A 99 -9.26 -5.08 14.96
N GLN A 100 -9.80 -5.84 15.93
CA GLN A 100 -9.66 -7.29 15.92
C GLN A 100 -10.22 -7.92 14.63
N GLY A 101 -11.34 -7.40 14.10
CA GLY A 101 -11.92 -7.87 12.85
C GLY A 101 -10.98 -7.69 11.64
N GLN A 102 -10.23 -6.60 11.58
CA GLN A 102 -9.22 -6.38 10.53
C GLN A 102 -8.01 -7.32 10.70
N LEU A 103 -7.57 -7.57 11.93
CA LEU A 103 -6.52 -8.55 12.23
C LEU A 103 -6.97 -9.99 11.89
N ASP A 104 -8.25 -10.30 12.09
CA ASP A 104 -8.84 -11.59 11.75
C ASP A 104 -8.98 -11.73 10.22
N ALA A 105 -9.37 -10.66 9.50
CA ALA A 105 -9.41 -10.63 8.03
C ALA A 105 -8.01 -10.82 7.42
N ILE A 106 -6.99 -10.11 7.93
CA ILE A 106 -5.57 -10.38 7.61
C ILE A 106 -5.24 -11.85 7.91
N GLY A 107 -5.62 -12.36 9.08
CA GLY A 107 -5.35 -13.72 9.50
C GLY A 107 -5.95 -14.82 8.63
N GLN A 108 -7.00 -14.52 7.87
CA GLN A 108 -7.65 -15.44 6.93
C GLN A 108 -7.02 -15.41 5.53
N LEU A 109 -6.51 -14.24 5.09
CA LEU A 109 -5.88 -14.08 3.78
C LEU A 109 -4.37 -14.33 3.77
N VAL A 110 -3.68 -14.16 4.91
CA VAL A 110 -2.23 -14.33 5.01
C VAL A 110 -1.81 -15.78 4.82
N GLN A 111 -0.92 -16.00 3.85
CA GLN A 111 -0.10 -17.21 3.80
C GLN A 111 1.26 -16.93 4.43
N SER A 112 1.63 -17.70 5.47
CA SER A 112 3.01 -17.75 5.95
C SER A 112 3.82 -18.74 5.14
N PHE A 113 5.05 -18.37 4.78
CA PHE A 113 6.01 -19.26 4.14
C PHE A 113 6.80 -20.10 5.17
N GLU A 114 6.60 -19.89 6.47
CA GLU A 114 7.17 -20.77 7.50
C GLU A 114 6.33 -22.05 7.70
N ALA A 115 6.85 -23.15 7.13
CA ALA A 115 6.63 -24.54 7.58
C ALA A 115 5.25 -25.20 7.34
N GLN A 116 4.62 -25.02 6.17
CA GLN A 116 3.55 -25.92 5.70
C GLN A 116 3.88 -26.55 4.34
N ASP A 117 3.73 -27.89 4.29
CA ASP A 117 3.79 -28.87 3.18
C ASP A 117 4.93 -28.87 2.12
N GLY A 118 5.70 -27.80 1.94
CA GLY A 118 6.80 -27.73 0.98
C GLY A 118 6.48 -26.97 -0.31
N SER A 119 5.33 -26.31 -0.40
CA SER A 119 5.03 -25.29 -1.42
C SER A 119 5.48 -23.88 -0.99
N ILE A 120 6.76 -23.78 -0.58
CA ILE A 120 7.38 -22.59 0.01
C ILE A 120 8.50 -22.07 -0.92
N PRO A 121 8.51 -20.78 -1.31
CA PRO A 121 9.71 -20.15 -1.88
C PRO A 121 10.77 -20.03 -0.78
N ALA A 122 11.84 -20.82 -0.90
CA ALA A 122 12.91 -20.87 0.10
C ALA A 122 13.75 -19.57 0.12
N ALA A 123 14.41 -19.29 1.24
CA ALA A 123 15.43 -18.25 1.32
C ALA A 123 16.52 -18.46 0.26
N VAL A 124 16.84 -17.41 -0.48
CA VAL A 124 17.91 -17.42 -1.49
C VAL A 124 19.08 -16.60 -0.98
N THR A 125 20.29 -17.16 -1.07
CA THR A 125 21.54 -16.52 -0.66
C THR A 125 22.46 -16.37 -1.86
N ASP A 126 22.90 -15.14 -2.15
CA ASP A 126 23.86 -14.83 -3.21
C ASP A 126 24.75 -13.64 -2.79
N ASN A 127 26.02 -13.65 -3.23
CA ASN A 127 27.05 -12.66 -2.89
C ASN A 127 27.17 -12.28 -1.39
N GLY A 128 26.80 -13.20 -0.50
CA GLY A 128 26.84 -13.01 0.96
C GLY A 128 25.61 -12.30 1.55
N ALA A 129 24.63 -11.92 0.73
CA ALA A 129 23.32 -11.48 1.20
C ALA A 129 22.29 -12.62 1.09
N THR A 130 21.24 -12.58 1.89
CA THR A 130 20.11 -13.52 1.86
C THR A 130 18.78 -12.76 1.81
N ILE A 131 17.88 -13.16 0.93
CA ILE A 131 16.49 -12.68 0.90
C ILE A 131 15.56 -13.85 1.20
N THR A 132 14.67 -13.67 2.16
CA THR A 132 13.72 -14.68 2.65
C THR A 132 12.29 -14.15 2.56
N PRO A 133 11.42 -14.75 1.73
CA PRO A 133 9.98 -14.54 1.83
C PRO A 133 9.45 -15.05 3.18
N ILE A 134 8.77 -14.18 3.92
CA ILE A 134 8.22 -14.49 5.25
C ILE A 134 6.74 -14.84 5.14
N ALA A 135 5.97 -13.98 4.47
CA ALA A 135 4.54 -14.16 4.28
C ALA A 135 4.05 -13.35 3.07
N ALA A 136 2.91 -13.75 2.53
CA ALA A 136 2.17 -13.00 1.51
C ALA A 136 0.72 -12.77 1.95
N LEU A 137 0.13 -11.69 1.45
CA LEU A 137 -1.25 -11.28 1.66
C LEU A 137 -1.75 -10.68 0.35
N ALA A 138 -2.74 -11.29 -0.31
CA ALA A 138 -3.16 -10.87 -1.63
C ALA A 138 -4.65 -11.10 -1.89
N ASP A 139 -5.19 -10.34 -2.84
CA ASP A 139 -6.47 -10.59 -3.52
C ASP A 139 -6.26 -10.57 -5.05
N GLU A 140 -7.33 -10.40 -5.82
CA GLU A 140 -7.31 -10.32 -7.28
C GLU A 140 -6.51 -9.12 -7.84
N ASN A 141 -6.45 -8.01 -7.09
CA ASN A 141 -5.96 -6.72 -7.55
C ASN A 141 -4.65 -6.29 -6.88
N ILE A 142 -4.38 -6.73 -5.65
CA ILE A 142 -3.20 -6.34 -4.89
C ILE A 142 -2.52 -7.52 -4.20
N TYR A 143 -1.19 -7.49 -4.20
CA TYR A 143 -0.34 -8.48 -3.57
C TYR A 143 0.68 -7.78 -2.67
N TYR A 144 0.71 -8.13 -1.38
CA TYR A 144 1.75 -7.75 -0.44
C TYR A 144 2.66 -8.94 -0.14
N LEU A 145 3.97 -8.74 -0.26
CA LEU A 145 5.01 -9.71 0.06
C LEU A 145 5.90 -9.15 1.19
N ARG A 146 5.90 -9.80 2.36
CA ARG A 146 6.83 -9.47 3.45
C ARG A 146 8.13 -10.24 3.24
N LEU A 147 9.22 -9.50 3.10
CA LEU A 147 10.58 -10.02 2.93
C LEU A 147 11.43 -9.72 4.16
N ARG A 148 12.26 -10.67 4.58
CA ARG A 148 13.43 -10.41 5.41
C ARG A 148 14.68 -10.43 4.54
N VAL A 149 15.45 -9.37 4.61
CA VAL A 149 16.76 -9.23 3.97
C VAL A 149 17.83 -9.31 5.04
N GLU A 150 18.90 -10.04 4.77
CA GLU A 150 20.10 -10.13 5.58
C GLU A 150 21.29 -9.78 4.66
N ALA A 151 21.82 -8.57 4.80
CA ALA A 151 22.93 -8.05 4.01
C ALA A 151 24.27 -8.69 4.41
N PRO A 152 25.36 -8.53 3.64
CA PRO A 152 26.65 -9.14 3.95
C PRO A 152 27.19 -8.76 5.34
N GLU A 153 27.93 -9.67 5.98
CA GLU A 153 28.46 -9.47 7.33
C GLU A 153 29.26 -8.16 7.46
N GLY A 154 28.87 -7.31 8.41
CA GLY A 154 29.47 -5.99 8.64
C GLY A 154 28.80 -4.83 7.90
N THR A 155 27.82 -5.09 7.03
CA THR A 155 26.88 -4.08 6.54
C THR A 155 25.87 -3.73 7.63
N VAL A 156 25.43 -2.47 7.68
CA VAL A 156 24.35 -2.01 8.56
C VAL A 156 23.15 -1.59 7.71
N LEU A 157 21.94 -1.98 8.10
CA LEU A 157 20.69 -1.59 7.45
C LEU A 157 19.89 -0.63 8.37
N PRO A 158 20.18 0.69 8.35
CA PRO A 158 19.50 1.65 9.22
C PRO A 158 18.02 1.83 8.89
N ASP A 159 17.23 2.29 9.87
CA ASP A 159 15.90 2.87 9.60
C ASP A 159 16.03 4.19 8.86
N LEU A 160 16.16 4.14 7.53
CA LEU A 160 16.15 5.32 6.65
C LEU A 160 14.81 6.05 6.74
N ASP A 161 14.88 7.37 6.90
CA ASP A 161 13.74 8.27 6.89
C ASP A 161 13.96 9.38 5.85
N TRP A 162 12.99 9.60 4.97
CA TRP A 162 13.16 10.52 3.84
C TRP A 162 13.30 11.98 4.29
N GLU A 163 12.62 12.41 5.36
CA GLU A 163 12.70 13.79 5.86
C GLU A 163 14.04 14.08 6.57
N ARG A 164 14.63 13.05 7.21
CA ARG A 164 15.87 13.13 7.98
C ARG A 164 17.13 12.89 7.15
N ASP A 165 17.11 11.87 6.29
CA ASP A 165 18.29 11.34 5.61
C ASP A 165 18.33 11.68 4.12
N GLU A 166 17.24 12.21 3.56
CA GLU A 166 17.05 12.44 2.12
C GLU A 166 17.27 11.16 1.27
N ALA A 167 17.00 9.99 1.84
CA ALA A 167 17.33 8.70 1.25
C ALA A 167 16.23 7.65 1.46
N CYS A 168 16.08 6.73 0.50
CA CYS A 168 15.18 5.58 0.62
C CYS A 168 15.82 4.29 0.05
N TYR A 169 15.28 3.14 0.44
CA TYR A 169 15.69 1.85 -0.10
C TYR A 169 15.01 1.56 -1.44
N GLN A 170 15.70 0.87 -2.34
CA GLN A 170 15.14 0.39 -3.61
C GLN A 170 15.59 -1.04 -3.94
N LEU A 171 14.72 -1.82 -4.59
CA LEU A 171 15.02 -3.15 -5.15
C LEU A 171 15.47 -3.10 -6.62
N PHE A 172 15.76 -1.90 -7.14
CA PHE A 172 16.28 -1.64 -8.47
C PHE A 172 17.42 -0.62 -8.44
N GLY A 173 18.22 -0.58 -9.51
CA GLY A 173 19.39 0.27 -9.65
C GLY A 173 19.26 1.36 -10.73
N ASP A 174 20.40 1.78 -11.26
CA ASP A 174 20.55 2.79 -12.32
C ASP A 174 20.50 2.21 -13.75
N GLU A 175 20.67 0.89 -13.89
CA GLU A 175 20.62 0.16 -15.16
C GLU A 175 19.43 -0.81 -15.17
N ALA A 176 18.75 -0.95 -16.31
CA ALA A 176 17.60 -1.85 -16.47
C ALA A 176 17.90 -3.35 -16.22
N ALA A 177 19.18 -3.74 -16.19
CA ALA A 177 19.60 -5.09 -15.80
C ALA A 177 19.51 -5.33 -14.27
N ASN A 178 19.32 -4.27 -13.48
CA ASN A 178 19.13 -4.30 -12.04
C ASN A 178 17.65 -4.17 -11.64
N ASP A 179 16.74 -3.95 -12.60
CA ASP A 179 15.31 -3.78 -12.33
C ASP A 179 14.69 -5.09 -11.83
N LEU A 180 13.97 -5.02 -10.71
CA LEU A 180 13.15 -6.12 -10.21
C LEU A 180 12.19 -6.59 -11.31
N THR A 181 12.12 -7.90 -11.53
CA THR A 181 11.18 -8.51 -12.48
C THR A 181 10.18 -9.40 -11.77
N LEU A 182 8.94 -9.42 -12.25
CA LEU A 182 7.91 -10.36 -11.84
C LEU A 182 7.29 -10.89 -13.13
N GLU A 183 7.66 -12.11 -13.49
CA GLU A 183 7.32 -12.70 -14.78
C GLU A 183 6.38 -13.90 -14.61
N PRO A 184 5.26 -13.99 -15.33
CA PRO A 184 4.40 -15.15 -15.30
C PRO A 184 5.07 -16.33 -16.02
N ALA A 185 4.60 -17.55 -15.77
CA ALA A 185 5.04 -18.73 -16.52
C ALA A 185 4.95 -18.50 -18.04
N GLN A 186 6.03 -18.85 -18.76
CA GLN A 186 6.17 -18.51 -20.18
C GLN A 186 4.97 -18.99 -21.02
N GLY A 187 4.28 -18.05 -21.65
CA GLY A 187 3.12 -18.33 -22.50
C GLY A 187 1.81 -18.63 -21.75
N ALA A 188 1.74 -18.35 -20.43
CA ALA A 188 0.49 -18.42 -19.68
C ALA A 188 -0.54 -17.37 -20.13
N TYR A 189 -0.07 -16.19 -20.53
CA TYR A 189 -0.89 -15.05 -20.93
C TYR A 189 -0.46 -14.52 -22.32
N PRO A 190 -1.31 -13.71 -23.00
CA PRO A 190 -0.90 -12.97 -24.18
C PRO A 190 0.29 -12.03 -23.92
N GLU A 191 1.06 -11.73 -24.97
CA GLU A 191 2.20 -10.80 -24.90
C GLU A 191 1.72 -9.42 -24.40
N TYR A 192 2.45 -8.84 -23.44
CA TYR A 192 2.14 -7.57 -22.76
C TYR A 192 0.83 -7.51 -21.93
N ALA A 193 0.05 -8.59 -21.85
CA ALA A 193 -1.20 -8.59 -21.08
C ALA A 193 -1.00 -8.72 -19.56
N PHE A 194 0.18 -9.12 -19.08
CA PHE A 194 0.52 -9.11 -17.65
C PHE A 194 1.27 -7.83 -17.30
N GLY A 195 0.82 -7.15 -16.25
CA GLY A 195 1.40 -5.87 -15.81
C GLY A 195 1.16 -5.64 -14.32
N TYR A 196 2.02 -4.81 -13.72
CA TYR A 196 1.90 -4.41 -12.32
C TYR A 196 2.54 -3.05 -12.07
N GLN A 197 2.07 -2.36 -11.03
CA GLN A 197 2.79 -1.26 -10.39
C GLN A 197 3.44 -1.77 -9.10
N LEU A 198 4.69 -1.35 -8.87
CA LEU A 198 5.47 -1.68 -7.69
C LEU A 198 5.41 -0.54 -6.65
N ASP A 199 5.16 -0.88 -5.39
CA ASP A 199 5.58 -0.09 -4.22
C ASP A 199 6.50 -0.94 -3.34
N PHE A 200 7.42 -0.29 -2.64
CA PHE A 200 8.42 -0.95 -1.80
C PHE A 200 8.79 -0.07 -0.61
N ARG A 201 8.68 -0.62 0.60
CA ARG A 201 8.93 0.14 1.84
C ARG A 201 9.60 -0.71 2.93
N PRO A 202 10.52 -0.13 3.72
CA PRO A 202 11.05 -0.77 4.92
C PRO A 202 9.97 -0.90 5.99
N LEU A 203 10.13 -1.89 6.87
CA LEU A 203 9.44 -1.94 8.16
C LEU A 203 10.37 -1.42 9.26
N PRO A 204 9.81 -0.81 10.34
CA PRO A 204 10.59 -0.34 11.49
C PRO A 204 11.46 -1.42 12.09
N ASP A 205 12.72 -1.10 12.39
CA ASP A 205 13.64 -2.07 12.96
C ASP A 205 13.62 -2.15 14.49
N SER A 206 14.02 -3.32 14.99
CA SER A 206 14.26 -3.53 16.42
C SER A 206 15.73 -3.45 16.81
N ASP A 207 16.66 -3.65 15.86
CA ASP A 207 18.08 -3.36 16.02
C ASP A 207 18.68 -2.76 14.73
N PRO A 208 18.44 -1.47 14.45
CA PRO A 208 18.89 -0.80 13.21
C PRO A 208 20.42 -0.62 13.10
N ASN A 209 21.20 -1.38 13.89
CA ASN A 209 22.65 -1.46 13.84
C ASN A 209 23.16 -2.81 13.31
N ASP A 210 22.27 -3.77 13.05
CA ASP A 210 22.63 -5.06 12.46
C ASP A 210 22.48 -5.05 10.92
N ASN A 211 22.69 -6.22 10.32
CA ASN A 211 22.64 -6.44 8.87
C ASN A 211 21.28 -6.97 8.39
N ILE A 212 20.27 -7.03 9.25
CA ILE A 212 18.95 -7.62 8.99
C ILE A 212 17.93 -6.49 8.87
N LYS A 213 17.03 -6.57 7.90
CA LYS A 213 15.89 -5.66 7.80
C LYS A 213 14.71 -6.32 7.13
N GLU A 214 13.51 -6.00 7.59
CA GLU A 214 12.28 -6.44 6.96
C GLU A 214 11.68 -5.35 6.09
N PHE A 215 11.06 -5.77 4.99
CA PHE A 215 10.47 -4.91 3.97
C PHE A 215 9.13 -5.48 3.53
N VAL A 216 8.30 -4.62 2.94
CA VAL A 216 7.11 -5.03 2.20
C VAL A 216 7.26 -4.59 0.75
N VAL A 217 7.07 -5.54 -0.15
CA VAL A 217 6.84 -5.29 -1.58
C VAL A 217 5.35 -5.34 -1.83
N GLN A 218 4.81 -4.36 -2.53
CA GLN A 218 3.41 -4.30 -2.93
C GLN A 218 3.33 -4.28 -4.45
N PHE A 219 2.56 -5.20 -5.02
CA PHE A 219 2.23 -5.23 -6.45
C PHE A 219 0.75 -4.90 -6.61
N ALA A 220 0.43 -3.80 -7.29
CA ALA A 220 -0.92 -3.49 -7.74
C ALA A 220 -1.07 -3.98 -9.19
N ASN A 221 -2.14 -4.70 -9.48
CA ASN A 221 -2.36 -5.38 -10.76
C ASN A 221 -2.65 -4.37 -11.89
N LEU A 222 -1.85 -4.37 -12.95
CA LEU A 222 -2.09 -3.62 -14.18
C LEU A 222 -2.27 -4.55 -15.39
N SER A 223 -2.62 -5.81 -15.14
CA SER A 223 -2.83 -6.81 -16.18
C SER A 223 -4.18 -6.61 -16.88
N GLU A 224 -4.22 -6.93 -18.17
CA GLU A 224 -5.41 -6.84 -18.99
C GLU A 224 -6.25 -8.13 -18.93
N ASN A 225 -7.48 -8.07 -19.47
CA ASN A 225 -8.32 -9.24 -19.76
C ASN A 225 -8.66 -10.11 -18.52
N GLY A 226 -8.74 -9.50 -17.33
CA GLY A 226 -9.07 -10.20 -16.08
C GLY A 226 -7.99 -11.14 -15.54
N ILE A 227 -6.74 -10.99 -15.97
CA ILE A 227 -5.59 -11.69 -15.35
C ILE A 227 -5.39 -11.13 -13.94
N THR A 228 -5.25 -12.00 -12.93
CA THR A 228 -5.02 -11.60 -11.53
C THR A 228 -3.64 -12.03 -11.04
N LEU A 229 -3.14 -11.36 -10.01
CA LEU A 229 -1.88 -11.73 -9.36
C LEU A 229 -1.95 -13.11 -8.67
N ASN A 230 -3.16 -13.57 -8.33
CA ASN A 230 -3.41 -14.70 -7.45
C ASN A 230 -4.11 -15.92 -8.10
N ASP A 231 -4.24 -15.95 -9.43
CA ASP A 231 -4.94 -17.00 -10.22
C ASP A 231 -4.34 -18.43 -10.18
N GLY A 232 -3.32 -18.68 -9.36
CA GLY A 232 -2.61 -19.96 -9.25
C GLY A 232 -1.61 -20.24 -10.38
N VAL A 233 -1.43 -19.33 -11.34
CA VAL A 233 -0.32 -19.39 -12.30
C VAL A 233 0.96 -18.94 -11.59
N SER A 234 2.04 -19.71 -11.79
CA SER A 234 3.40 -19.40 -11.35
C SER A 234 3.83 -17.98 -11.79
N LYS A 235 4.35 -17.20 -10.84
CA LYS A 235 4.81 -15.82 -11.05
C LYS A 235 6.17 -15.67 -10.38
N VAL A 236 7.19 -15.58 -11.21
CA VAL A 236 8.60 -15.63 -10.82
C VAL A 236 9.08 -14.21 -10.54
N LEU A 237 9.17 -13.88 -9.25
CA LEU A 237 9.82 -12.67 -8.76
C LEU A 237 11.34 -12.87 -8.79
N THR A 238 12.08 -11.98 -9.46
CA THR A 238 13.54 -11.91 -9.37
C THR A 238 13.98 -10.53 -8.92
N ILE A 239 14.74 -10.50 -7.82
CA ILE A 239 15.37 -9.31 -7.24
C ILE A 239 16.87 -9.39 -7.53
N TYR A 240 17.49 -8.28 -7.94
CA TYR A 240 18.92 -8.22 -8.32
C TYR A 240 19.83 -7.58 -7.27
N GLY A 241 19.27 -7.08 -6.17
CA GLY A 241 20.04 -6.46 -5.09
C GLY A 241 19.19 -5.58 -4.16
N LEU A 242 19.86 -4.73 -3.41
CA LEU A 242 19.27 -3.66 -2.61
C LEU A 242 20.14 -2.41 -2.75
N TRP A 243 19.51 -1.27 -3.02
CA TRP A 243 20.17 0.03 -3.21
C TRP A 243 19.63 1.06 -2.23
N ILE A 244 20.41 2.12 -2.01
CA ILE A 244 19.95 3.40 -1.45
C ILE A 244 19.82 4.40 -2.60
N GLN A 245 18.66 5.03 -2.72
CA GLN A 245 18.38 6.11 -3.66
C GLN A 245 18.45 7.48 -2.95
N ASP A 246 19.12 8.44 -3.57
CA ASP A 246 19.17 9.85 -3.13
C ASP A 246 18.19 10.77 -3.91
N PRO A 247 18.05 12.07 -3.58
CA PRO A 247 17.11 12.97 -4.26
C PRO A 247 17.51 13.30 -5.71
N GLY A 248 18.77 13.04 -6.07
CA GLY A 248 19.27 13.13 -7.44
C GLY A 248 18.92 11.90 -8.29
N LYS A 249 18.26 10.88 -7.71
CA LYS A 249 18.07 9.55 -8.29
C LYS A 249 19.38 8.83 -8.59
N ASN A 250 20.42 9.06 -7.78
CA ASN A 250 21.61 8.21 -7.78
C ASN A 250 21.35 6.98 -6.91
N TYR A 251 21.75 5.79 -7.39
CA TYR A 251 21.53 4.51 -6.69
C TYR A 251 22.87 3.95 -6.20
N THR A 252 23.03 3.82 -4.88
CA THR A 252 24.22 3.21 -4.28
C THR A 252 23.90 1.76 -3.88
N PRO A 253 24.57 0.75 -4.48
CA PRO A 253 24.32 -0.65 -4.13
C PRO A 253 24.81 -0.96 -2.71
N ILE A 254 23.96 -1.62 -1.93
CA ILE A 254 24.31 -2.24 -0.65
C ILE A 254 24.85 -3.66 -0.92
N PHE A 255 24.13 -4.41 -1.76
CA PHE A 255 24.57 -5.67 -2.34
C PHE A 255 23.88 -5.91 -3.68
N THR A 256 24.44 -6.78 -4.50
CA THR A 256 23.85 -7.26 -5.76
C THR A 256 23.90 -8.79 -5.80
N GLY A 257 23.05 -9.42 -6.62
CA GLY A 257 22.96 -10.87 -6.75
C GLY A 257 21.81 -11.29 -7.66
N THR A 258 21.31 -12.51 -7.52
CA THR A 258 20.06 -12.95 -8.17
C THR A 258 19.22 -13.77 -7.19
N PHE A 259 18.12 -13.20 -6.74
CA PHE A 259 17.23 -13.77 -5.74
C PHE A 259 15.87 -14.05 -6.37
N THR A 260 15.58 -15.32 -6.66
CA THR A 260 14.41 -15.73 -7.44
C THR A 260 13.44 -16.57 -6.61
N PHE A 261 12.17 -16.20 -6.64
CA PHE A 261 11.07 -16.82 -5.89
C PHE A 261 9.85 -17.02 -6.80
N ASP A 262 9.15 -18.16 -6.68
CA ASP A 262 7.80 -18.26 -7.25
C ASP A 262 6.80 -17.81 -6.19
N ILE A 263 6.07 -16.74 -6.49
CA ILE A 263 5.13 -16.10 -5.59
C ILE A 263 3.68 -16.26 -6.04
N GLY A 264 3.40 -16.99 -7.14
CA GLY A 264 2.08 -17.04 -7.78
C GLY A 264 1.17 -18.23 -7.39
N LEU A 265 1.69 -19.21 -6.62
CA LEU A 265 1.10 -20.55 -6.55
C LEU A 265 0.04 -20.82 -5.45
N ASN A 266 -0.18 -19.91 -4.49
CA ASN A 266 -1.01 -20.22 -3.31
C ASN A 266 -1.71 -18.98 -2.71
N PHE A 267 -2.98 -18.73 -3.03
CA PHE A 267 -3.78 -17.65 -2.40
C PHE A 267 -5.21 -18.07 -2.15
N GLN A 268 -5.82 -17.47 -1.14
CA GLN A 268 -7.27 -17.43 -0.97
C GLN A 268 -7.69 -15.98 -1.15
N SER A 269 -8.56 -15.69 -2.11
CA SER A 269 -9.31 -14.43 -2.08
C SER A 269 -10.65 -14.64 -1.37
N GLN A 270 -11.13 -13.57 -0.74
CA GLN A 270 -12.46 -13.49 -0.15
C GLN A 270 -13.19 -12.33 -0.82
N THR A 271 -14.06 -12.64 -1.78
CA THR A 271 -14.64 -11.64 -2.66
C THR A 271 -16.16 -11.76 -2.67
N ALA A 272 -16.85 -10.70 -2.26
CA ALA A 272 -18.30 -10.57 -2.30
C ALA A 272 -18.73 -9.88 -3.60
N ALA A 273 -19.54 -10.55 -4.42
CA ALA A 273 -20.17 -9.95 -5.60
C ALA A 273 -21.38 -9.09 -5.20
N LEU A 274 -21.48 -7.89 -5.77
CA LEU A 274 -22.46 -6.89 -5.35
C LEU A 274 -23.59 -6.71 -6.39
N PRO A 275 -24.85 -6.56 -5.95
CA PRO A 275 -26.01 -6.41 -6.84
C PRO A 275 -26.11 -4.97 -7.38
N VAL A 276 -25.23 -4.61 -8.32
CA VAL A 276 -25.08 -3.24 -8.84
C VAL A 276 -25.57 -3.01 -10.27
N GLU A 277 -25.98 -4.06 -10.99
CA GLU A 277 -26.29 -4.00 -12.42
C GLU A 277 -27.35 -2.94 -12.73
N GLY A 278 -27.01 -1.98 -13.61
CA GLY A 278 -27.91 -0.91 -14.03
C GLY A 278 -28.02 0.27 -13.05
N LEU A 279 -27.29 0.29 -11.93
CA LEU A 279 -27.17 1.47 -11.10
C LEU A 279 -26.38 2.56 -11.86
N THR A 280 -26.88 3.79 -11.81
CA THR A 280 -26.27 4.93 -12.52
C THR A 280 -25.78 6.02 -11.58
N TRP A 281 -24.73 6.72 -12.03
CA TRP A 281 -24.27 7.98 -11.44
C TRP A 281 -23.99 8.98 -12.58
N HIS A 282 -24.23 10.27 -12.32
CA HIS A 282 -24.08 11.35 -13.29
C HIS A 282 -23.10 12.38 -12.78
N HIS A 283 -22.20 12.85 -13.66
CA HIS A 283 -21.22 13.88 -13.36
C HIS A 283 -21.68 15.22 -13.94
N ASP A 284 -22.20 16.12 -13.11
CA ASP A 284 -22.81 17.39 -13.56
C ASP A 284 -21.84 18.30 -14.36
N LEU A 285 -20.57 18.39 -13.95
CA LEU A 285 -19.57 19.25 -14.59
C LEU A 285 -19.13 18.78 -15.99
N LEU A 286 -19.04 17.46 -16.19
CA LEU A 286 -18.54 16.85 -17.43
C LEU A 286 -19.65 16.26 -18.31
N ASP A 287 -20.91 16.32 -17.85
CA ASP A 287 -22.13 15.87 -18.52
C ASP A 287 -22.05 14.43 -19.07
N TYR A 288 -21.68 13.48 -18.19
CA TYR A 288 -21.70 12.06 -18.52
C TYR A 288 -22.37 11.19 -17.46
N THR A 289 -22.76 9.99 -17.86
CA THR A 289 -23.38 8.98 -16.99
C THR A 289 -22.54 7.72 -16.99
N ASN A 290 -22.29 7.18 -15.81
CA ASN A 290 -21.77 5.83 -15.61
C ASN A 290 -22.91 4.88 -15.31
N THR A 291 -22.89 3.70 -15.91
CA THR A 291 -23.79 2.58 -15.59
C THR A 291 -22.97 1.40 -15.08
N LEU A 292 -23.19 0.99 -13.83
CA LEU A 292 -22.50 -0.16 -13.26
C LEU A 292 -22.96 -1.46 -13.93
N GLN A 293 -21.98 -2.27 -14.35
CA GLN A 293 -22.19 -3.62 -14.89
C GLN A 293 -21.86 -4.69 -13.84
N ALA A 294 -20.78 -4.49 -13.09
CA ALA A 294 -20.35 -5.38 -12.01
C ALA A 294 -19.57 -4.60 -10.95
N MET A 295 -19.58 -5.11 -9.71
CA MET A 295 -18.72 -4.63 -8.64
C MET A 295 -18.48 -5.79 -7.66
N THR A 296 -17.27 -5.88 -7.14
CA THR A 296 -16.83 -6.91 -6.19
C THR A 296 -16.04 -6.26 -5.07
N LEU A 297 -16.22 -6.76 -3.84
CA LEU A 297 -15.57 -6.25 -2.63
C LEU A 297 -14.76 -7.36 -1.95
N SER A 298 -13.49 -7.10 -1.70
CA SER A 298 -12.62 -7.95 -0.88
C SER A 298 -12.19 -7.21 0.41
N PRO A 299 -11.43 -7.84 1.32
CA PRO A 299 -10.79 -7.13 2.41
C PRO A 299 -9.71 -6.12 1.97
N LEU A 300 -9.14 -6.19 0.76
CA LEU A 300 -8.03 -5.32 0.35
C LEU A 300 -8.40 -4.33 -0.77
N SER A 301 -9.49 -4.58 -1.50
CA SER A 301 -9.88 -3.75 -2.64
C SER A 301 -11.37 -3.83 -2.99
N LEU A 302 -11.81 -2.91 -3.86
CA LEU A 302 -13.11 -2.94 -4.54
C LEU A 302 -12.87 -2.83 -6.05
N SER A 303 -13.22 -3.86 -6.82
CA SER A 303 -13.21 -3.80 -8.30
C SER A 303 -14.58 -3.40 -8.83
N TYR A 304 -14.60 -2.71 -9.96
CA TYR A 304 -15.83 -2.31 -10.64
C TYR A 304 -15.67 -2.36 -12.16
N ARG A 305 -16.81 -2.54 -12.83
CA ARG A 305 -16.94 -2.45 -14.28
C ARG A 305 -18.09 -1.52 -14.63
N VAL A 306 -17.82 -0.52 -15.46
CA VAL A 306 -18.71 0.59 -15.77
C VAL A 306 -18.82 0.75 -17.28
N ASP A 307 -20.04 0.98 -17.78
CA ASP A 307 -20.28 1.55 -19.10
C ASP A 307 -20.44 3.07 -18.95
N SER A 308 -19.54 3.84 -19.55
CA SER A 308 -19.48 5.30 -19.40
C SER A 308 -19.82 6.02 -20.69
N THR A 309 -20.75 6.97 -20.60
CA THR A 309 -21.06 7.87 -21.71
C THR A 309 -20.04 9.01 -21.86
N MET A 310 -18.98 9.07 -21.03
CA MET A 310 -17.99 10.14 -21.12
C MET A 310 -17.26 10.04 -22.46
N PRO A 311 -17.21 11.11 -23.27
CA PRO A 311 -16.44 11.11 -24.50
C PRO A 311 -14.96 10.82 -24.24
N GLU A 312 -14.34 10.00 -25.08
CA GLU A 312 -12.90 9.70 -24.99
C GLU A 312 -12.07 11.01 -24.96
N ASN A 313 -11.15 11.11 -24.00
CA ASN A 313 -10.35 12.30 -23.78
C ASN A 313 -8.95 11.98 -23.26
N ASP A 314 -7.95 12.74 -23.69
CA ASP A 314 -6.53 12.54 -23.36
C ASP A 314 -6.07 13.33 -22.11
N ARG A 315 -6.96 14.15 -21.53
CA ARG A 315 -6.66 15.03 -20.37
C ARG A 315 -7.50 14.73 -19.14
N VAL A 316 -8.66 14.10 -19.30
CA VAL A 316 -9.61 13.80 -18.22
C VAL A 316 -10.17 12.40 -18.42
N GLY A 317 -10.14 11.58 -17.36
CA GLY A 317 -10.72 10.24 -17.34
C GLY A 317 -12.10 10.20 -16.68
N ALA A 318 -12.88 9.17 -16.99
CA ALA A 318 -14.12 8.89 -16.27
C ALA A 318 -13.78 8.45 -14.84
N GLN A 319 -14.34 9.13 -13.85
CA GLN A 319 -14.32 8.74 -12.44
C GLN A 319 -15.34 7.62 -12.23
N LEU A 320 -15.27 6.86 -11.12
CA LEU A 320 -16.34 5.93 -10.75
C LEU A 320 -17.63 6.69 -10.38
N GLY A 321 -17.50 7.74 -9.58
CA GLY A 321 -18.59 8.50 -8.98
C GLY A 321 -18.62 8.38 -7.46
N THR A 322 -19.59 9.04 -6.83
CA THR A 322 -19.69 9.11 -5.37
C THR A 322 -19.96 7.72 -4.76
N LEU A 323 -18.96 7.15 -4.08
CA LEU A 323 -19.04 5.85 -3.41
C LEU A 323 -18.61 5.95 -1.94
N GLU A 324 -19.33 5.27 -1.04
CA GLU A 324 -18.93 5.11 0.37
C GLU A 324 -19.13 3.66 0.84
N ILE A 325 -18.20 3.14 1.64
CA ILE A 325 -18.35 1.86 2.34
C ILE A 325 -18.78 2.16 3.79
N VAL A 326 -20.03 1.83 4.13
CA VAL A 326 -20.62 2.15 5.44
C VAL A 326 -20.64 0.92 6.33
N LEU A 327 -20.14 1.06 7.57
CA LEU A 327 -20.08 0.00 8.57
C LEU A 327 -21.35 -0.02 9.44
N LYS A 328 -21.58 -1.15 10.13
CA LYS A 328 -22.76 -1.42 10.98
C LYS A 328 -22.91 -0.49 12.20
N ASP A 329 -21.84 0.19 12.61
CA ASP A 329 -21.88 1.23 13.63
C ASP A 329 -22.25 2.63 13.07
N GLY A 330 -22.37 2.75 11.75
CA GLY A 330 -22.67 3.98 11.02
C GLY A 330 -21.43 4.79 10.63
N SER A 331 -20.21 4.32 10.93
CA SER A 331 -18.98 4.92 10.43
C SER A 331 -18.76 4.63 8.94
N VAL A 332 -17.92 5.44 8.29
CA VAL A 332 -17.52 5.27 6.89
C VAL A 332 -16.09 4.80 6.86
N PHE A 333 -15.85 3.62 6.28
CA PHE A 333 -14.52 3.01 6.16
C PHE A 333 -13.73 3.61 5.00
N TYR A 334 -14.41 3.79 3.86
CA TYR A 334 -13.87 4.38 2.64
C TYR A 334 -14.91 5.33 2.05
N ALA A 335 -14.46 6.45 1.51
CA ALA A 335 -15.27 7.36 0.69
C ALA A 335 -14.45 7.82 -0.50
N GLU A 336 -15.01 7.71 -1.71
CA GLU A 336 -14.46 8.33 -2.91
C GLU A 336 -14.52 9.85 -2.72
N SER A 337 -13.39 10.54 -2.91
CA SER A 337 -13.33 11.97 -2.61
C SER A 337 -14.18 12.79 -3.59
N THR A 338 -15.03 13.67 -3.09
CA THR A 338 -15.74 14.67 -3.90
C THR A 338 -14.95 15.97 -4.04
N GLU A 339 -13.77 16.09 -3.43
CA GLU A 339 -12.89 17.27 -3.61
C GLU A 339 -12.30 17.36 -5.03
N TYR A 340 -12.51 16.33 -5.85
CA TYR A 340 -12.15 16.33 -7.26
C TYR A 340 -12.88 17.44 -8.04
N ASP A 341 -14.14 17.75 -7.78
CA ASP A 341 -14.91 18.68 -8.65
C ASP A 341 -14.37 20.12 -8.67
N GLU A 342 -13.98 20.68 -7.51
CA GLU A 342 -13.36 22.00 -7.48
C GLU A 342 -11.98 22.02 -8.12
N GLN A 343 -11.20 20.95 -7.96
CA GLN A 343 -9.86 20.84 -8.53
C GLN A 343 -9.91 20.60 -10.04
N LEU A 344 -10.83 19.76 -10.50
CA LEU A 344 -11.16 19.47 -11.88
C LEU A 344 -11.68 20.72 -12.59
N ALA A 345 -12.59 21.49 -11.97
CA ALA A 345 -13.04 22.77 -12.53
C ALA A 345 -11.87 23.75 -12.75
N ARG A 346 -10.96 23.86 -11.77
CA ARG A 346 -9.73 24.68 -11.90
C ARG A 346 -8.76 24.12 -12.94
N TYR A 347 -8.70 22.80 -13.11
CA TYR A 347 -7.88 22.13 -14.12
C TYR A 347 -8.43 22.38 -15.53
N ILE A 348 -9.74 22.27 -15.73
CA ILE A 348 -10.45 22.58 -16.97
C ILE A 348 -10.24 24.05 -17.35
N GLU A 349 -10.43 24.98 -16.40
CA GLU A 349 -10.23 26.42 -16.62
C GLU A 349 -8.78 26.75 -17.03
N ARG A 350 -7.77 26.14 -16.37
CA ARG A 350 -6.35 26.37 -16.67
C ARG A 350 -5.84 25.62 -17.90
N GLY A 351 -6.45 24.47 -18.20
CA GLY A 351 -6.02 23.54 -19.24
C GLY A 351 -6.63 23.80 -20.62
N GLU A 352 -7.44 24.85 -20.76
CA GLU A 352 -8.18 25.17 -22.00
C GLU A 352 -8.99 23.97 -22.52
N ILE A 353 -9.70 23.27 -21.61
CA ILE A 353 -10.57 22.14 -21.95
C ILE A 353 -11.97 22.71 -22.27
N GLU A 354 -12.39 22.57 -23.53
CA GLU A 354 -13.73 23.01 -23.95
C GLU A 354 -14.82 22.05 -23.43
N LEU A 355 -15.92 22.62 -22.94
CA LEU A 355 -17.10 21.89 -22.47
C LEU A 355 -18.35 22.25 -23.32
N PRO A 356 -19.29 21.31 -23.54
CA PRO A 356 -19.24 19.91 -23.14
C PRO A 356 -18.14 19.15 -23.91
N LEU A 357 -17.63 18.06 -23.32
CA LEU A 357 -16.71 17.18 -24.02
C LEU A 357 -17.39 16.61 -25.29
N THR A 358 -16.61 16.41 -26.36
CA THR A 358 -17.12 15.89 -27.63
C THR A 358 -16.27 14.76 -28.15
N GLY A 359 -16.89 13.66 -28.57
CA GLY A 359 -16.22 12.45 -29.07
C GLY A 359 -17.16 11.26 -29.05
N GLU A 360 -16.64 10.09 -29.38
CA GLU A 360 -17.33 8.82 -29.10
C GLU A 360 -17.21 8.50 -27.58
N PRO A 361 -18.19 7.79 -26.98
CA PRO A 361 -18.09 7.37 -25.59
C PRO A 361 -16.90 6.45 -25.34
N THR A 362 -16.29 6.59 -24.16
CA THR A 362 -15.27 5.66 -23.63
C THR A 362 -15.84 4.23 -23.51
N GLY A 363 -17.15 4.11 -23.27
CA GLY A 363 -17.84 2.83 -23.21
C GLY A 363 -17.43 2.03 -21.98
N VAL A 364 -17.19 0.73 -22.15
CA VAL A 364 -16.99 -0.19 -21.03
C VAL A 364 -15.54 -0.24 -20.59
N PHE A 365 -15.29 0.14 -19.33
CA PHE A 365 -13.99 0.00 -18.66
C PHE A 365 -14.11 -0.72 -17.32
N GLU A 366 -12.98 -1.22 -16.83
CA GLU A 366 -12.82 -1.88 -15.53
C GLU A 366 -11.64 -1.27 -14.77
N ASN A 367 -11.76 -1.16 -13.45
CA ASN A 367 -10.71 -0.65 -12.57
C ASN A 367 -11.01 -1.08 -11.12
N TYR A 368 -10.15 -0.72 -10.17
CA TYR A 368 -10.31 -1.04 -8.75
C TYR A 368 -9.80 0.08 -7.84
N ILE A 369 -10.23 0.02 -6.57
CA ILE A 369 -9.81 0.87 -5.47
C ILE A 369 -9.05 -0.01 -4.48
N VAL A 370 -7.84 0.38 -4.09
CA VAL A 370 -7.06 -0.28 -3.02
C VAL A 370 -7.36 0.38 -1.67
N PHE A 371 -7.49 -0.40 -0.61
CA PHE A 371 -7.68 0.12 0.74
C PHE A 371 -6.34 0.26 1.49
N GLU A 372 -6.15 1.39 2.18
CA GLU A 372 -4.99 1.67 3.04
C GLU A 372 -4.88 0.71 4.24
N GLN A 373 -6.00 0.15 4.68
CA GLN A 373 -6.09 -0.88 5.69
C GLN A 373 -7.04 -1.98 5.22
N PRO A 374 -6.90 -3.22 5.69
CA PRO A 374 -7.85 -4.27 5.39
C PRO A 374 -9.25 -3.96 5.97
N LEU A 375 -10.29 -4.35 5.24
CA LEU A 375 -11.69 -4.24 5.60
C LEU A 375 -12.18 -5.54 6.22
N ASP A 376 -12.77 -5.47 7.43
CA ASP A 376 -13.60 -6.56 7.94
C ASP A 376 -14.95 -6.53 7.21
N LEU A 377 -15.10 -7.41 6.21
CA LEU A 377 -16.34 -7.57 5.45
C LEU A 377 -17.55 -7.83 6.37
N THR A 378 -17.34 -8.48 7.52
CA THR A 378 -18.43 -8.77 8.48
C THR A 378 -18.96 -7.53 9.19
N GLN A 379 -18.25 -6.39 9.15
CA GLN A 379 -18.74 -5.11 9.69
C GLN A 379 -19.43 -4.22 8.65
N VAL A 380 -19.39 -4.56 7.35
CA VAL A 380 -20.07 -3.74 6.32
C VAL A 380 -21.59 -3.86 6.45
N ASP A 381 -22.29 -2.72 6.44
CA ASP A 381 -23.76 -2.65 6.41
C ASP A 381 -24.27 -2.53 4.96
N TYR A 382 -23.71 -1.57 4.21
CA TYR A 382 -23.99 -1.37 2.79
C TYR A 382 -22.89 -0.51 2.14
N ILE A 383 -22.80 -0.59 0.82
CA ILE A 383 -22.10 0.40 0.00
C ILE A 383 -23.11 1.44 -0.48
N ARG A 384 -22.79 2.72 -0.34
CA ARG A 384 -23.54 3.81 -0.95
C ARG A 384 -22.92 4.12 -2.31
N TYR A 385 -23.74 4.24 -3.35
CA TYR A 385 -23.32 4.69 -4.67
C TYR A 385 -24.33 5.72 -5.18
N GLY A 386 -23.93 7.00 -5.18
CA GLY A 386 -24.87 8.12 -5.24
C GLY A 386 -25.96 7.99 -4.16
N GLU A 387 -27.23 8.01 -4.57
CA GLU A 387 -28.39 7.82 -3.68
C GLU A 387 -28.71 6.34 -3.38
N ALA A 388 -28.08 5.39 -4.09
CA ALA A 388 -28.39 3.97 -3.96
C ALA A 388 -27.67 3.35 -2.75
N LYS A 389 -28.34 2.39 -2.08
CA LYS A 389 -27.74 1.52 -1.07
C LYS A 389 -27.65 0.10 -1.60
N ILE A 390 -26.42 -0.39 -1.75
CA ILE A 390 -26.07 -1.72 -2.23
C ILE A 390 -25.81 -2.61 -1.00
N PRO A 391 -26.64 -3.63 -0.73
CA PRO A 391 -26.41 -4.54 0.38
C PRO A 391 -25.17 -5.41 0.12
N VAL A 392 -24.38 -5.65 1.17
CA VAL A 392 -23.25 -6.59 1.11
C VAL A 392 -23.66 -7.89 1.78
N ALA A 393 -23.62 -8.99 1.03
CA ALA A 393 -23.80 -10.34 1.55
C ALA A 393 -22.42 -11.00 1.67
N VAL A 394 -22.05 -11.37 2.89
CA VAL A 394 -20.86 -12.18 3.19
C VAL A 394 -21.36 -13.55 3.60
N GLU A 395 -20.94 -14.60 2.88
CA GLU A 395 -21.29 -16.01 3.17
C GLU A 395 -20.35 -16.65 4.20
#